data_AF-A0A553P3Q7-F1
#
_entry.id   AF-A0A553P3Q7-F1
#
_cell.length_a   1.000
_cell.length_b   1.000
_cell.length_c   1.000
_cell.angle_alpha   90.00
_cell.angle_beta   90.00
_cell.angle_gamma   90.00
#
_symmetry.space_group_name_H-M   'P 1'
#
loop_
_entity.id
_entity.type
_entity.pdbx_description
1 polymer ?
#
loop_
_entity_poly.entity_id
_entity_poly.type
_entity_poly.pdbx_seq_one_letter_code
_entity_poly.pdbx_strand_id
1 'polypeptide(L)'
;MVLEAKSDQDRKTWSAAAHNQANSAGGTGAAAVDHHSWAFGRMPYVFVRENAIKYWCTVQGLSHNEVRVLAEKVQDQPEHHDDRQKRAEFSLPTWIILNALELMGFKVVTSGPYVTGTAKHDQREFVWTLHKAHDEWESSSK
;
A
#
# COMPACT_ATOMS: atom_id res chain seq x y z
N MET A 1 -5.91 -30.02 65.91
CA MET A 1 -6.87 -29.25 65.10
C MET A 1 -6.38 -29.37 63.65
N VAL A 2 -6.91 -30.27 62.82
CA VAL A 2 -8.22 -30.17 62.11
C VAL A 2 -8.14 -28.91 61.24
N LEU A 3 -7.94 -28.90 59.91
CA LEU A 3 -8.64 -29.53 58.78
C LEU A 3 -7.72 -29.43 57.54
N GLU A 4 -7.53 -30.45 56.69
CA GLU A 4 -8.45 -31.04 55.70
C GLU A 4 -8.51 -30.27 54.36
N ALA A 5 -8.25 -31.03 53.31
CA ALA A 5 -8.17 -30.67 51.90
C ALA A 5 -9.50 -30.20 51.28
N LYS A 6 -9.41 -29.43 50.19
CA LYS A 6 -10.37 -29.28 49.08
C LYS A 6 -9.89 -28.15 48.16
N SER A 7 -10.09 -28.11 46.85
CA SER A 7 -10.75 -29.01 45.91
C SER A 7 -10.46 -28.47 44.51
N ASP A 8 -10.16 -29.34 43.56
CA ASP A 8 -9.98 -29.09 42.11
C ASP A 8 -11.30 -28.67 41.40
N GLN A 9 -12.07 -27.75 42.00
CA GLN A 9 -13.46 -27.47 41.64
C GLN A 9 -13.68 -26.14 40.88
N ASP A 10 -12.65 -25.34 40.64
CA ASP A 10 -12.83 -24.00 40.02
C ASP A 10 -12.56 -23.96 38.51
N ARG A 11 -12.32 -25.11 37.87
CA ARG A 11 -12.01 -25.20 36.44
C ARG A 11 -13.20 -25.58 35.55
N LYS A 12 -14.42 -25.66 36.11
CA LYS A 12 -15.60 -26.21 35.41
C LYS A 12 -16.80 -25.26 35.23
N THR A 13 -16.67 -23.97 35.50
CA THR A 13 -17.82 -23.03 35.51
C THR A 13 -17.87 -21.99 34.38
N TRP A 14 -17.01 -22.08 33.36
CA TRP A 14 -17.09 -21.16 32.19
C TRP A 14 -17.53 -21.85 30.87
N SER A 15 -17.85 -23.14 30.90
CA SER A 15 -18.24 -23.91 29.69
C SER A 15 -19.74 -23.91 29.38
N ALA A 16 -20.56 -23.07 30.02
CA ALA A 16 -22.03 -23.14 29.91
C ALA A 16 -22.72 -21.86 29.39
N ALA A 17 -21.97 -20.89 28.84
CA ALA A 17 -22.56 -19.66 28.28
C ALA A 17 -22.70 -19.68 26.75
N ALA A 18 -22.39 -20.80 26.09
CA ALA A 18 -22.40 -20.92 24.62
C ALA A 18 -23.44 -21.94 24.17
N HIS A 19 -24.74 -21.65 24.35
CA HIS A 19 -25.86 -22.20 23.57
C HIS A 19 -27.19 -21.61 24.06
N ASN A 20 -27.68 -20.53 23.41
CA ASN A 20 -29.09 -20.29 23.07
C ASN A 20 -29.36 -18.81 22.78
N GLN A 21 -29.32 -18.44 21.50
CA GLN A 21 -30.44 -17.70 20.90
C GLN A 21 -30.33 -17.73 19.38
N ALA A 22 -31.17 -18.57 18.79
CA ALA A 22 -31.50 -18.54 17.38
C ALA A 22 -32.86 -17.85 17.19
N ASN A 23 -32.98 -17.16 16.05
CA ASN A 23 -34.19 -16.80 15.32
C ASN A 23 -35.02 -15.60 15.80
N SER A 24 -35.03 -14.51 15.03
CA SER A 24 -35.97 -14.32 13.90
C SER A 24 -36.17 -12.84 13.56
N ALA A 25 -35.81 -12.45 12.33
CA ALA A 25 -36.48 -11.38 11.59
C ALA A 25 -36.08 -11.48 10.12
N GLY A 26 -37.00 -11.97 9.28
CA GLY A 26 -36.90 -11.88 7.83
C GLY A 26 -37.07 -10.43 7.38
N GLY A 27 -36.30 -10.05 6.36
CA GLY A 27 -36.38 -8.76 5.69
C GLY A 27 -35.73 -8.86 4.32
N THR A 28 -36.58 -9.04 3.30
CA THR A 28 -36.28 -8.93 1.87
C THR A 28 -35.61 -7.60 1.53
N GLY A 29 -34.56 -7.60 0.70
CA GLY A 29 -34.07 -6.38 0.08
C GLY A 29 -32.65 -6.49 -0.45
N ALA A 30 -32.53 -6.51 -1.78
CA ALA A 30 -31.27 -6.40 -2.49
C ALA A 30 -30.53 -5.10 -2.11
N ALA A 31 -29.30 -5.27 -1.62
CA ALA A 31 -28.18 -4.37 -1.88
C ALA A 31 -26.93 -5.16 -1.48
N ALA A 32 -26.17 -5.62 -2.47
CA ALA A 32 -24.80 -6.05 -2.26
C ALA A 32 -24.06 -4.83 -1.68
N VAL A 33 -23.87 -4.84 -0.36
CA VAL A 33 -23.01 -3.87 0.31
C VAL A 33 -21.61 -4.30 -0.09
N ASP A 34 -21.06 -3.63 -1.10
CA ASP A 34 -19.69 -3.83 -1.53
C ASP A 34 -18.78 -3.59 -0.32
N HIS A 35 -18.30 -4.69 0.25
CA HIS A 35 -17.16 -4.71 1.13
C HIS A 35 -15.94 -4.35 0.27
N HIS A 36 -15.76 -3.05 -0.02
CA HIS A 36 -14.48 -2.51 -0.45
C HIS A 36 -13.53 -2.67 0.73
N SER A 37 -12.93 -3.86 0.79
CA SER A 37 -11.77 -4.14 1.62
C SER A 37 -10.70 -3.10 1.30
N TRP A 38 -10.62 -2.06 2.12
CA TRP A 38 -9.39 -1.31 2.34
C TRP A 38 -8.40 -2.25 3.02
N ALA A 39 -7.98 -3.29 2.30
CA ALA A 39 -7.09 -4.30 2.77
C ALA A 39 -5.75 -3.62 3.08
N PHE A 40 -5.48 -3.51 4.38
CA PHE A 40 -4.17 -3.33 4.98
C PHE A 40 -3.06 -3.89 4.07
N GLY A 41 -2.35 -3.02 3.33
CA GLY A 41 -1.21 -3.45 2.50
C GLY A 41 -0.96 -2.65 1.22
N ARG A 42 -1.96 -1.95 0.67
CA ARG A 42 -1.77 -1.15 -0.56
C ARG A 42 -1.24 0.23 -0.21
N MET A 43 -0.01 0.55 -0.60
CA MET A 43 0.55 1.90 -0.42
C MET A 43 -0.12 2.84 -1.43
N PRO A 44 -0.91 3.83 -0.97
CA PRO A 44 -1.64 4.71 -1.88
C PRO A 44 -0.74 5.81 -2.45
N TYR A 45 0.43 6.03 -1.85
CA TYR A 45 1.40 7.01 -2.27
C TYR A 45 2.65 6.34 -2.82
N VAL A 46 3.17 6.92 -3.90
CA VAL A 46 4.41 6.54 -4.57
C VAL A 46 5.30 7.77 -4.66
N PHE A 47 6.59 7.57 -4.44
CA PHE A 47 7.59 8.61 -4.65
C PHE A 47 8.46 8.23 -5.83
N VAL A 48 8.63 9.15 -6.77
CA VAL A 48 9.65 9.05 -7.81
C VAL A 48 10.71 10.09 -7.49
N ARG A 49 11.97 9.68 -7.44
CA ARG A 49 13.11 10.56 -7.19
C ARG A 49 14.11 10.46 -8.32
N GLU A 50 14.36 11.58 -8.98
CA GLU A 50 15.41 11.69 -9.98
C GLU A 50 16.67 12.21 -9.34
N ASN A 51 17.76 11.45 -9.44
CA ASN A 51 19.05 11.89 -8.98
C ASN A 51 19.74 12.71 -10.07
N ALA A 52 19.95 14.01 -9.82
CA ALA A 52 20.53 14.93 -10.81
C ALA A 52 21.99 14.60 -11.20
N ILE A 53 22.68 13.76 -10.44
CA ILE A 53 24.08 13.40 -10.67
C ILE A 53 24.19 12.06 -11.40
N LYS A 54 23.42 11.07 -10.95
CA LYS A 54 23.46 9.70 -11.50
C LYS A 54 22.52 9.48 -12.68
N TYR A 55 21.57 10.40 -12.90
CA TYR A 55 20.50 10.25 -13.91
C TYR A 55 19.67 8.98 -13.73
N TRP A 56 19.52 8.52 -12.48
CA TRP A 56 18.70 7.37 -12.11
C TRP A 56 17.40 7.82 -11.49
N CYS A 57 16.33 7.08 -11.79
CA CYS A 57 15.03 7.24 -11.19
C CYS A 57 14.79 6.17 -10.13
N THR A 58 14.64 6.59 -8.89
CA THR A 58 14.22 5.71 -7.80
C THR A 58 12.72 5.82 -7.61
N VAL A 59 12.01 4.70 -7.73
CA VAL A 59 10.58 4.57 -7.43
C VAL A 59 10.41 3.89 -6.09
N GLN A 60 9.63 4.48 -5.19
CA GLN A 60 9.34 3.95 -3.86
C GLN A 60 7.86 3.85 -3.59
N GLY A 61 7.46 2.79 -2.90
CA GLY A 61 6.10 2.59 -2.41
C GLY A 61 5.23 1.69 -3.28
N LEU A 62 5.75 1.19 -4.40
CA LEU A 62 5.07 0.15 -5.18
C LEU A 62 5.13 -1.21 -4.48
N SER A 63 4.10 -2.02 -4.66
CA SER A 63 4.17 -3.45 -4.35
C SER A 63 5.01 -4.20 -5.40
N HIS A 64 5.52 -5.40 -5.06
CA HIS A 64 6.28 -6.25 -5.98
C HIS A 64 5.57 -6.44 -7.33
N ASN A 65 4.26 -6.69 -7.30
CA ASN A 65 3.46 -6.85 -8.52
C ASN A 65 3.37 -5.56 -9.34
N GLU A 66 3.24 -4.40 -8.68
CA GLU A 66 3.20 -3.12 -9.38
C GLU A 66 4.56 -2.74 -9.98
N VAL A 67 5.68 -3.09 -9.33
CA VAL A 67 7.02 -2.94 -9.91
C VAL A 67 7.13 -3.77 -11.20
N ARG A 68 6.63 -5.01 -11.20
CA ARG A 68 6.62 -5.85 -12.41
C ARG A 68 5.80 -5.23 -13.54
N VAL A 69 4.60 -4.73 -13.24
CA VAL A 69 3.75 -4.05 -14.23
C VAL A 69 4.40 -2.76 -14.74
N LEU A 70 5.08 -2.02 -13.87
CA LEU A 70 5.85 -0.84 -14.27
C LEU A 70 6.96 -1.23 -15.24
N ALA A 71 7.76 -2.24 -14.91
CA ALA A 71 8.84 -2.76 -15.76
C ALA A 71 8.33 -3.20 -17.14
N GLU A 72 7.17 -3.86 -17.19
CA GLU A 72 6.50 -4.19 -18.45
C GLU A 72 6.07 -2.94 -19.22
N LYS A 73 5.49 -1.93 -18.57
CA LYS A 73 5.05 -0.70 -19.25
C LYS A 73 6.21 0.14 -19.80
N VAL A 74 7.34 0.19 -19.09
CA VAL A 74 8.54 0.93 -19.53
C VAL A 74 9.46 0.11 -20.43
N GLN A 75 9.16 -1.18 -20.63
CA GLN A 75 9.94 -2.12 -21.43
C GLN A 75 11.39 -2.26 -20.96
N ASP A 76 11.61 -2.14 -19.64
CA ASP A 76 12.93 -2.21 -19.01
C ASP A 76 12.84 -2.79 -17.60
N GLN A 77 13.89 -3.46 -17.15
CA GLN A 77 13.95 -4.02 -15.79
C GLN A 77 14.64 -3.05 -14.83
N PRO A 78 14.22 -3.01 -13.55
CA PRO A 78 14.94 -2.22 -12.56
C PRO A 78 16.35 -2.76 -12.36
N GLU A 79 17.34 -1.87 -12.32
CA GLU A 79 18.74 -2.22 -12.05
C GLU A 79 18.93 -2.70 -10.61
N HIS A 80 18.16 -2.12 -9.70
CA HIS A 80 18.15 -2.50 -8.30
C HIS A 80 16.71 -2.58 -7.79
N HIS A 81 16.41 -3.63 -7.04
CA HIS A 81 15.10 -3.85 -6.44
C HIS A 81 15.25 -4.35 -5.00
N ASP A 82 14.73 -3.57 -4.05
CA ASP A 82 14.69 -3.90 -2.62
C ASP A 82 13.22 -3.98 -2.16
N ASP A 83 12.71 -5.21 -2.01
CA ASP A 83 11.34 -5.47 -1.56
C ASP A 83 11.10 -5.00 -0.11
N ARG A 84 12.13 -5.01 0.74
CA ARG A 84 12.01 -4.58 2.15
C ARG A 84 11.78 -3.07 2.24
N GLN A 85 12.46 -2.31 1.38
CA GLN A 85 12.30 -0.86 1.28
C GLN A 85 11.25 -0.44 0.23
N LYS A 86 10.65 -1.40 -0.48
CA LYS A 86 9.76 -1.17 -1.63
C LYS A 86 10.35 -0.16 -2.62
N ARG A 87 11.62 -0.37 -2.96
CA ARG A 87 12.43 0.54 -3.77
C ARG A 87 12.85 -0.16 -5.06
N ALA A 88 12.60 0.48 -6.20
CA ALA A 88 13.08 0.05 -7.50
C ALA A 88 13.87 1.20 -8.16
N GLU A 89 15.00 0.91 -8.79
CA GLU A 89 15.83 1.88 -9.49
C GLU A 89 15.87 1.59 -10.98
N PHE A 90 15.66 2.63 -11.79
CA PHE A 90 15.66 2.55 -13.24
C PHE A 90 16.64 3.56 -13.82
N SER A 91 17.39 3.16 -14.85
CA SER A 91 18.20 4.05 -15.70
C SER A 91 17.38 4.66 -16.83
N LEU A 92 16.17 5.11 -16.50
CA LEU A 92 15.24 5.73 -17.44
C LEU A 92 14.97 7.18 -17.05
N PRO A 93 14.74 8.06 -18.03
CA PRO A 93 14.25 9.41 -17.77
C PRO A 93 12.94 9.40 -16.97
N THR A 94 12.81 10.35 -16.02
CA THR A 94 11.66 10.44 -15.11
C THR A 94 10.33 10.53 -15.84
N TRP A 95 10.27 11.23 -16.98
CA TRP A 95 9.04 11.37 -17.75
C TRP A 95 8.51 10.02 -18.27
N ILE A 96 9.38 9.05 -18.57
CA ILE A 96 8.97 7.69 -18.96
C ILE A 96 8.30 6.98 -17.77
N ILE A 97 8.92 7.06 -16.59
CA ILE A 97 8.41 6.47 -15.36
C ILE A 97 7.06 7.09 -14.98
N LEU A 98 6.95 8.43 -15.03
CA LEU A 98 5.71 9.14 -14.68
C LEU A 98 4.56 8.78 -15.64
N ASN A 99 4.82 8.73 -16.94
CA ASN A 99 3.81 8.32 -17.93
C ASN A 99 3.33 6.88 -17.69
N ALA A 100 4.24 5.96 -17.38
CA ALA A 100 3.87 4.58 -17.08
C ALA A 100 3.06 4.46 -15.79
N LEU A 101 3.40 5.23 -14.75
CA LEU A 101 2.65 5.32 -13.50
C LEU A 101 1.25 5.93 -13.69
N GLU A 102 1.10 6.91 -14.58
CA GLU A 102 -0.20 7.46 -14.95
C GLU A 102 -1.11 6.38 -15.57
N LEU A 103 -0.57 5.57 -16.48
CA LEU A 103 -1.26 4.39 -17.04
C LEU A 103 -1.54 3.28 -16.01
N MET A 104 -1.02 3.39 -14.79
CA MET A 104 -1.30 2.50 -13.65
C MET A 104 -2.27 3.12 -12.63
N GLY A 105 -2.81 4.31 -12.92
CA GLY A 105 -3.77 5.04 -12.09
C GLY A 105 -3.13 5.97 -11.05
N PHE A 106 -1.84 6.25 -11.14
CA PHE A 106 -1.17 7.19 -10.23
C PHE A 106 -1.18 8.60 -10.82
N LYS A 107 -1.58 9.59 -10.02
CA LYS A 107 -1.55 11.00 -10.39
C LYS A 107 -0.52 11.74 -9.55
N VAL A 108 0.25 12.62 -10.18
CA VAL A 108 1.16 13.53 -9.46
C VAL A 108 0.33 14.49 -8.60
N VAL A 109 0.60 14.51 -7.31
CA VAL A 109 -0.04 15.43 -6.35
C VAL A 109 0.87 16.60 -6.04
N THR A 110 2.16 16.32 -5.85
CA THR A 110 3.17 17.34 -5.57
C THR A 110 4.48 17.01 -6.27
N SER A 111 5.26 18.04 -6.53
CA SER A 111 6.62 17.90 -7.04
C SER A 111 7.52 18.99 -6.48
N GLY A 112 8.81 18.70 -6.34
CA GLY A 112 9.75 19.70 -5.87
C GLY A 112 11.19 19.20 -5.74
N PRO A 113 12.15 20.14 -5.70
CA PRO A 113 13.54 19.80 -5.42
C PRO A 113 13.70 19.37 -3.97
N TYR A 114 14.52 18.34 -3.76
CA TYR A 114 15.00 17.89 -2.46
C TYR A 114 16.51 18.00 -2.44
N VAL A 115 17.03 18.80 -1.51
CA VAL A 115 18.47 19.02 -1.33
C VAL A 115 18.81 18.75 0.12
N THR A 116 19.73 17.81 0.37
CA THR A 116 20.09 17.40 1.73
C THR A 116 21.09 18.32 2.44
N GLY A 117 21.67 19.31 1.76
CA GLY A 117 22.62 20.26 2.36
C GLY A 117 23.09 21.38 1.43
N THR A 118 24.22 22.02 1.77
CA THR A 118 24.96 22.96 0.89
C THR A 118 26.42 22.56 0.61
N ALA A 119 26.82 21.33 0.96
CA ALA A 119 28.15 20.78 0.77
C ALA A 119 28.36 20.10 -0.60
N LYS A 120 29.64 19.85 -0.94
CA LYS A 120 30.05 19.19 -2.20
C LYS A 120 29.46 17.78 -2.41
N HIS A 121 28.96 17.15 -1.35
CA HIS A 121 28.43 15.78 -1.36
C HIS A 121 26.92 15.71 -1.12
N ASP A 122 26.20 16.83 -1.25
CA ASP A 122 24.75 16.79 -1.06
C ASP A 122 24.06 16.02 -2.17
N GLN A 123 22.98 15.35 -1.78
CA GLN A 123 22.05 14.79 -2.73
C GLN A 123 21.19 15.93 -3.26
N ARG A 124 21.24 16.12 -4.58
CA ARG A 124 20.30 16.96 -5.31
C ARG A 124 19.37 16.03 -6.07
N GLU A 125 18.15 15.91 -5.56
CA GLU A 125 17.12 15.09 -6.16
C GLU A 125 15.93 15.97 -6.51
N PHE A 126 15.19 15.57 -7.53
CA PHE A 126 13.86 16.09 -7.76
C PHE A 126 12.86 15.00 -7.41
N VAL A 127 11.85 15.33 -6.62
CA VAL A 127 10.90 14.36 -6.07
C VAL A 127 9.52 14.66 -6.61
N TRP A 128 8.84 13.61 -7.08
CA TRP A 128 7.42 13.61 -7.39
C TRP A 128 6.71 12.70 -6.40
N THR A 129 5.66 13.24 -5.78
CA THR A 129 4.74 12.45 -4.96
C THR A 129 3.50 12.18 -5.78
N LEU A 130 3.20 10.89 -5.99
CA LEU A 130 2.02 10.45 -6.70
C LEU A 130 1.05 9.77 -5.73
N HIS A 131 -0.24 9.91 -5.99
CA HIS A 131 -1.30 9.23 -5.28
C HIS A 131 -2.08 8.35 -6.26
N LYS A 132 -2.45 7.15 -5.83
CA LYS A 132 -3.31 6.26 -6.61
C LYS A 132 -4.72 6.83 -6.61
N ALA A 133 -5.08 7.51 -7.70
CA ALA A 133 -6.45 7.98 -7.87
C ALA A 133 -7.32 6.73 -8.06
N HIS A 134 -8.45 6.69 -7.37
CA HIS A 134 -9.51 5.74 -7.72
C HIS A 134 -9.91 6.00 -9.18
N ASP A 135 -10.41 4.98 -9.89
CA ASP A 135 -11.10 5.16 -11.18
C ASP A 135 -12.39 5.97 -10.94
N GLU A 136 -12.28 7.25 -10.64
CA GLU A 136 -13.40 8.19 -10.58
C GLU A 136 -13.99 8.44 -11.98
N TRP A 137 -13.23 8.14 -13.04
CA TRP A 137 -13.65 8.29 -14.42
C TRP A 137 -14.88 7.44 -14.78
N GLU A 138 -15.06 6.25 -14.18
CA GLU A 138 -16.23 5.41 -14.44
C GLU A 138 -17.47 5.78 -13.61
N SER A 139 -17.30 6.65 -12.60
CA SER A 139 -18.38 7.04 -11.68
C SER A 139 -19.16 8.29 -12.15
N SER A 140 -18.59 9.06 -13.08
CA SER A 140 -19.19 10.32 -13.56
C SER A 140 -20.10 10.17 -14.79
N SER A 141 -20.40 8.93 -15.21
CA SER A 141 -21.23 8.65 -16.40
C SER A 141 -22.58 7.99 -16.09
N LYS A 142 -23.14 8.20 -14.90
CA LYS A 142 -24.52 7.79 -14.57
C LYS A 142 -25.45 8.97 -14.41
#